data_AF-A0A177TAY1-F1
#
_entry.id   AF-A0A177TAY1-F1
#
_cell.length_a   1.000
_cell.length_b   1.000
_cell.length_c   1.000
_cell.angle_alpha   90.00
_cell.angle_beta   90.00
_cell.angle_gamma   90.00
#
_symmetry.space_group_name_H-M   'P 1'
#
loop_
_entity.id
_entity.type
_entity.pdbx_description
1 polymer ?
#
loop_
_entity_poly.entity_id
_entity_poly.type
_entity_poly.pdbx_seq_one_letter_code
_entity_poly.pdbx_strand_id
1 'polypeptide(L)'
;MSEATQYNTYCESQLQLPVTELLPITNVKGKSGYIAIRTLVKTADGRISRAKATGYWPDNRPVINSMLVGPIMLAVTTGGVEMCFERLQLETRPGDPKHASYIQNHLGHDSWRVRVLGKVVASSAMSFTVTGQTFLVTGASKFTVKLVSTSSIPNVPTTGEFAGGSGVVESISKSPPFLVVRLETLHVAVATQAPTSEPAQAPSSSAWMAAFQGDTSVPTGGETASAEQGADDVVQLTPVNSYCETTFRFPLFGSERLVQGWSRVQSKTLTTDGCSHLFYVNVMGLDQLPPAHSIATITAAVALDGRQILMSSTKNHVTLRPGNPLDPEYKAMQILKQPWRIRAAGRVVVSLETEWVMAAVVPIGNAIHSVAVRFMVPSYREGWTALGQL
;
A
#
# COMPACT_ATOMS: atom_id res chain seq x y z
N MET A 1 16.53 9.81 17.71
CA MET A 1 16.11 9.08 16.49
C MET A 1 14.93 8.19 16.85
N SER A 2 13.86 8.21 16.06
CA SER A 2 12.65 7.42 16.32
C SER A 2 12.93 5.91 16.29
N GLU A 3 12.24 5.17 17.14
CA GLU A 3 12.23 3.71 17.11
C GLU A 3 11.23 3.19 16.08
N ALA A 4 11.51 1.99 15.57
CA ALA A 4 10.61 1.29 14.67
C ALA A 4 9.44 0.68 15.46
N THR A 5 8.24 1.16 15.17
CA THR A 5 6.97 0.76 15.79
C THR A 5 5.99 0.32 14.71
N GLN A 6 4.91 -0.33 15.14
CA GLN A 6 3.80 -0.75 14.29
C GLN A 6 3.01 0.42 13.68
N TYR A 7 3.26 1.67 14.11
CA TYR A 7 2.58 2.87 13.61
C TYR A 7 3.39 3.63 12.54
N ASN A 8 4.71 3.43 12.49
CA ASN A 8 5.61 4.11 11.55
C ASN A 8 6.38 3.13 10.64
N THR A 9 6.03 1.85 10.69
CA THR A 9 6.58 0.81 9.79
C THR A 9 5.47 -0.10 9.31
N TYR A 10 5.67 -0.72 8.15
CA TYR A 10 4.75 -1.71 7.62
C TYR A 10 5.48 -2.67 6.69
N CYS A 11 4.94 -3.88 6.57
CA CYS A 11 5.29 -4.82 5.52
C CYS A 11 3.98 -5.44 5.05
N GLU A 12 3.61 -5.15 3.80
CA GLU A 12 2.34 -5.56 3.21
C GLU A 12 2.56 -6.30 1.90
N SER A 13 1.58 -7.09 1.53
CA SER A 13 1.54 -7.81 0.28
C SER A 13 0.14 -7.73 -0.31
N GLN A 14 0.07 -7.65 -1.62
CA GLN A 14 -1.18 -7.76 -2.35
C GLN A 14 -1.19 -9.07 -3.12
N LEU A 15 -1.62 -10.11 -2.42
CA LEU A 15 -1.57 -11.49 -2.90
C LEU A 15 -2.95 -12.07 -3.14
N GLN A 16 -2.93 -13.12 -3.96
CA GLN A 16 -3.99 -14.10 -4.01
C GLN A 16 -3.66 -15.18 -2.99
N LEU A 17 -4.56 -15.41 -2.04
CA LEU A 17 -4.40 -16.41 -0.99
C LEU A 17 -5.28 -17.62 -1.30
N PRO A 18 -4.75 -18.69 -1.89
CA PRO A 18 -5.46 -19.96 -1.92
C PRO A 18 -5.66 -20.46 -0.49
N VAL A 19 -6.90 -20.80 -0.14
CA VAL A 19 -7.24 -21.40 1.15
C VAL A 19 -7.05 -22.90 1.05
N THR A 20 -5.84 -23.39 1.35
CA THR A 20 -5.55 -24.83 1.21
C THR A 20 -6.04 -25.64 2.41
N GLU A 21 -6.13 -25.01 3.58
CA GLU A 21 -6.54 -25.65 4.83
C GLU A 21 -7.03 -24.59 5.81
N LEU A 22 -8.05 -24.92 6.62
CA LEU A 22 -8.45 -24.14 7.79
C LEU A 22 -7.79 -24.75 9.03
N LEU A 23 -7.00 -23.95 9.73
CA LEU A 23 -6.28 -24.37 10.93
C LEU A 23 -7.02 -23.87 12.17
N PRO A 24 -7.13 -24.68 13.24
CA PRO A 24 -7.57 -24.18 14.54
C PRO A 24 -6.54 -23.16 15.06
N ILE A 25 -7.01 -22.05 15.64
CA ILE A 25 -6.09 -21.16 16.35
C ILE A 25 -6.01 -21.63 17.80
N THR A 26 -4.95 -22.37 18.11
CA THR A 26 -4.73 -22.99 19.42
C THR A 26 -4.23 -22.00 20.48
N ASN A 27 -3.83 -20.78 20.09
CA ASN A 27 -3.15 -19.82 20.97
C ASN A 27 -3.86 -18.48 21.19
N VAL A 28 -5.14 -18.33 20.85
CA VAL A 28 -5.90 -17.12 21.24
C VAL A 28 -6.78 -17.46 22.43
N LYS A 29 -6.22 -17.31 23.64
CA LYS A 29 -7.04 -17.30 24.86
C LYS A 29 -8.18 -16.29 24.66
N GLY A 30 -9.41 -16.77 24.56
CA GLY A 30 -10.62 -15.94 24.58
C GLY A 30 -11.06 -15.26 23.28
N LYS A 31 -10.38 -15.40 22.14
CA LYS A 31 -10.82 -14.70 20.90
C LYS A 31 -11.61 -15.62 19.97
N SER A 32 -12.93 -15.67 20.19
CA SER A 32 -13.89 -16.29 19.27
C SER A 32 -13.88 -15.59 17.90
N GLY A 33 -14.17 -16.34 16.83
CA GLY A 33 -14.31 -15.79 15.47
C GLY A 33 -13.02 -15.58 14.68
N TYR A 34 -11.83 -15.84 15.22
CA TYR A 34 -10.60 -15.81 14.42
C TYR A 34 -10.34 -17.14 13.71
N ILE A 35 -9.76 -17.06 12.50
CA ILE A 35 -9.34 -18.23 11.73
C ILE A 35 -7.86 -18.14 11.34
N ALA A 36 -7.21 -19.29 11.20
CA ALA A 36 -5.94 -19.42 10.52
C ALA A 36 -6.15 -20.20 9.23
N ILE A 37 -5.54 -19.75 8.15
CA ILE A 37 -5.53 -20.44 6.86
C ILE A 37 -4.10 -20.80 6.50
N ARG A 38 -3.92 -22.02 6.01
CA ARG A 38 -2.69 -22.36 5.27
C ARG A 38 -2.85 -21.87 3.85
N THR A 39 -1.80 -21.24 3.33
CA THR A 39 -1.78 -20.71 1.97
C THR A 39 -0.42 -20.95 1.32
N LEU A 40 -0.32 -20.61 0.03
CA LEU A 40 0.85 -20.84 -0.81
C LEU A 40 1.30 -19.51 -1.41
N VAL A 41 2.61 -19.31 -1.44
CA VAL A 41 3.24 -18.17 -2.12
C VAL A 41 4.31 -18.67 -3.07
N LYS A 42 4.46 -18.01 -4.23
CA LYS A 42 5.46 -18.33 -5.25
C LYS A 42 6.57 -17.29 -5.20
N THR A 43 7.82 -17.68 -5.02
CA THR A 43 8.98 -16.77 -5.08
C THR A 43 9.41 -16.49 -6.53
N ALA A 44 10.34 -15.56 -6.73
CA ALA A 44 10.85 -15.17 -8.05
C ALA A 44 11.46 -16.36 -8.83
N ASP A 45 12.11 -17.28 -8.12
CA ASP A 45 12.71 -18.51 -8.67
C ASP A 45 11.66 -19.60 -9.00
N GLY A 46 10.38 -19.31 -8.81
CA GLY A 46 9.27 -20.22 -9.07
C GLY A 46 9.00 -21.24 -7.97
N ARG A 47 9.79 -21.26 -6.88
CA ARG A 47 9.54 -22.14 -5.74
C ARG A 47 8.24 -21.74 -5.04
N ILE A 48 7.50 -22.76 -4.59
CA ILE A 48 6.27 -22.57 -3.83
C ILE A 48 6.56 -22.81 -2.36
N SER A 49 6.31 -21.81 -1.53
CA SER A 49 6.44 -21.88 -0.08
C SER A 49 5.08 -21.87 0.59
N ARG A 50 4.95 -22.62 1.70
CA ARG A 50 3.77 -22.55 2.56
C ARG A 50 3.87 -21.31 3.44
N ALA A 51 2.76 -20.60 3.57
CA ALA A 51 2.59 -19.50 4.50
C ALA A 51 1.34 -19.72 5.36
N LYS A 52 1.27 -19.00 6.49
CA LYS A 52 0.09 -18.99 7.36
C LYS A 52 -0.49 -17.59 7.36
N ALA A 53 -1.77 -17.46 7.08
CA ALA A 53 -2.48 -16.21 7.22
C ALA A 53 -3.54 -16.32 8.33
N THR A 54 -3.70 -15.26 9.12
CA THR A 54 -4.63 -15.23 10.26
C THR A 54 -5.47 -13.98 10.19
N GLY A 55 -6.70 -14.04 10.67
CA GLY A 55 -7.58 -12.89 10.72
C GLY A 55 -8.90 -13.17 11.39
N TYR A 56 -9.60 -12.10 11.74
CA TYR A 56 -10.95 -12.18 12.29
C TYR A 56 -11.95 -12.51 11.16
N TRP A 57 -12.73 -13.56 11.34
CA TRP A 57 -13.72 -14.08 10.39
C TRP A 57 -14.87 -14.78 11.14
N PRO A 58 -15.79 -14.02 11.75
CA PRO A 58 -16.81 -14.56 12.66
C PRO A 58 -17.81 -15.47 11.93
N ASP A 59 -18.24 -15.08 10.75
CA ASP A 59 -19.33 -15.73 10.01
C ASP A 59 -18.90 -16.15 8.61
N ASN A 60 -19.50 -17.22 8.08
CA ASN A 60 -19.30 -17.69 6.70
C ASN A 60 -17.82 -17.90 6.35
N ARG A 61 -17.14 -18.76 7.14
CA ARG A 61 -15.71 -19.07 6.96
C ARG A 61 -15.39 -19.38 5.49
N PRO A 62 -14.20 -18.99 5.01
CA PRO A 62 -13.85 -19.22 3.63
C PRO A 62 -13.78 -20.72 3.35
N VAL A 63 -14.34 -21.13 2.22
CA VAL A 63 -14.36 -22.53 1.81
C VAL A 63 -12.95 -22.97 1.42
N ILE A 64 -12.58 -24.21 1.74
CA ILE A 64 -11.31 -24.80 1.29
C ILE A 64 -11.28 -24.77 -0.25
N ASN A 65 -10.10 -24.51 -0.82
CA ASN A 65 -9.82 -24.25 -2.24
C ASN A 65 -10.35 -22.91 -2.77
N SER A 66 -11.04 -22.11 -1.96
CA SER A 66 -11.41 -20.76 -2.38
C SER A 66 -10.17 -19.88 -2.52
N MET A 67 -10.29 -18.85 -3.35
CA MET A 67 -9.23 -17.86 -3.57
C MET A 67 -9.62 -16.55 -2.90
N LEU A 68 -8.82 -16.08 -1.95
CA LEU A 68 -9.00 -14.75 -1.36
C LEU A 68 -8.08 -13.75 -2.06
N VAL A 69 -8.52 -12.50 -2.21
CA VAL A 69 -7.73 -11.43 -2.81
C VAL A 69 -7.85 -10.18 -1.96
N GLY A 70 -6.73 -9.54 -1.66
CA GLY A 70 -6.68 -8.25 -0.97
C GLY A 70 -5.31 -7.97 -0.34
N PRO A 71 -5.17 -6.81 0.32
CA PRO A 71 -3.97 -6.47 1.07
C PRO A 71 -3.84 -7.31 2.34
N ILE A 72 -2.61 -7.69 2.67
CA ILE A 72 -2.28 -8.55 3.80
C ILE A 72 -1.00 -8.04 4.45
N MET A 73 -1.01 -7.88 5.76
CA MET A 73 0.16 -7.49 6.55
C MET A 73 1.04 -8.70 6.83
N LEU A 74 2.35 -8.49 6.94
CA LEU A 74 3.34 -9.57 6.98
C LEU A 74 4.37 -9.36 8.08
N ALA A 75 4.62 -10.41 8.84
CA ALA A 75 5.79 -10.54 9.70
C ALA A 75 6.63 -11.74 9.29
N VAL A 76 7.91 -11.69 9.64
CA VAL A 76 8.87 -12.76 9.37
C VAL A 76 9.38 -13.26 10.70
N THR A 77 8.87 -14.40 11.13
CA THR A 77 9.21 -15.02 12.42
C THR A 77 10.13 -16.22 12.18
N THR A 78 10.70 -16.78 13.25
CA THR A 78 11.44 -18.05 13.18
C THR A 78 10.56 -19.22 12.71
N GLY A 79 9.24 -19.12 12.91
CA GLY A 79 8.25 -20.06 12.39
C GLY A 79 7.97 -19.92 10.89
N GLY A 80 8.48 -18.85 10.25
CA GLY A 80 8.30 -18.54 8.84
C GLY A 80 7.53 -17.24 8.62
N VAL A 81 6.89 -17.12 7.46
CA VAL A 81 6.08 -15.94 7.12
C VAL A 81 4.71 -16.07 7.79
N GLU A 82 4.41 -15.12 8.66
CA GLU A 82 3.11 -14.95 9.29
C GLU A 82 2.39 -13.78 8.65
N MET A 83 1.18 -14.04 8.19
CA MET A 83 0.37 -13.04 7.51
C MET A 83 -0.88 -12.71 8.34
N CYS A 84 -1.30 -11.46 8.31
CA CYS A 84 -2.52 -10.99 8.96
C CYS A 84 -3.40 -10.28 7.94
N PHE A 85 -4.67 -10.68 7.89
CA PHE A 85 -5.66 -10.04 7.03
C PHE A 85 -6.82 -9.49 7.84
N GLU A 86 -7.45 -8.46 7.29
CA GLU A 86 -8.74 -7.96 7.74
C GLU A 86 -9.83 -8.43 6.77
N ARG A 87 -10.89 -9.07 7.29
CA ARG A 87 -11.98 -9.63 6.46
C ARG A 87 -12.60 -8.61 5.51
N LEU A 88 -12.80 -7.37 5.97
CA LEU A 88 -13.40 -6.30 5.17
C LEU A 88 -12.50 -5.87 4.00
N GLN A 89 -11.21 -6.15 4.09
CA GLN A 89 -10.23 -5.86 3.05
C GLN A 89 -10.06 -7.04 2.07
N LEU A 90 -10.60 -8.22 2.36
CA LEU A 90 -10.50 -9.40 1.49
C LEU A 90 -11.79 -9.70 0.73
N GLU A 91 -11.62 -10.14 -0.50
CA GLU A 91 -12.69 -10.65 -1.36
C GLU A 91 -12.47 -12.13 -1.70
N THR A 92 -13.49 -12.95 -1.51
CA THR A 92 -13.50 -14.34 -2.00
C THR A 92 -13.90 -14.35 -3.48
N ARG A 93 -13.12 -15.04 -4.32
CA ARG A 93 -13.43 -15.13 -5.75
C ARG A 93 -14.76 -15.89 -5.99
N PRO A 94 -15.60 -15.42 -6.93
CA PRO A 94 -16.87 -16.05 -7.27
C PRO A 94 -16.66 -17.43 -7.92
N GLY A 95 -17.73 -18.22 -8.01
CA GLY A 95 -17.69 -19.60 -8.53
C GLY A 95 -17.61 -20.65 -7.42
N ASP A 96 -17.71 -21.92 -7.80
CA ASP A 96 -17.63 -23.05 -6.86
C ASP A 96 -16.17 -23.52 -6.69
N PRO A 97 -15.57 -23.38 -5.50
CA PRO A 97 -14.21 -23.86 -5.22
C PRO A 97 -14.02 -25.38 -5.37
N LYS A 98 -15.11 -26.15 -5.41
CA LYS A 98 -15.07 -27.60 -5.66
C LYS A 98 -14.92 -27.94 -7.14
N HIS A 99 -15.20 -27.00 -8.03
CA HIS A 99 -15.09 -27.23 -9.47
C HIS A 99 -13.61 -27.31 -9.89
N ALA A 100 -13.25 -28.31 -10.70
CA ALA A 100 -11.85 -28.59 -11.05
C ALA A 100 -11.12 -27.42 -11.72
N SER A 101 -11.84 -26.61 -12.51
CA SER A 101 -11.29 -25.44 -13.20
C SER A 101 -11.23 -24.17 -12.33
N TYR A 102 -11.78 -24.16 -11.11
CA TYR A 102 -11.85 -22.96 -10.27
C TYR A 102 -10.48 -22.34 -10.03
N ILE A 103 -9.51 -23.17 -9.63
CA ILE A 103 -8.13 -22.72 -9.36
C ILE A 103 -7.49 -22.19 -10.65
N GLN A 104 -7.66 -22.89 -11.78
CA GLN A 104 -7.10 -22.47 -13.07
C GLN A 104 -7.66 -21.12 -13.54
N ASN A 105 -8.95 -20.89 -13.26
CA ASN A 105 -9.63 -19.65 -13.60
C ASN A 105 -9.22 -18.50 -12.66
N HIS A 106 -8.80 -18.76 -11.43
CA HIS A 106 -8.58 -17.67 -10.46
C HIS A 106 -7.14 -17.48 -10.00
N LEU A 107 -6.27 -18.47 -10.08
CA LEU A 107 -4.89 -18.34 -9.63
C LEU A 107 -4.06 -17.60 -10.70
N GLY A 108 -3.53 -16.43 -10.35
CA GLY A 108 -2.46 -15.78 -11.10
C GLY A 108 -1.13 -16.51 -10.90
N HIS A 109 -0.26 -16.42 -11.90
CA HIS A 109 1.07 -17.06 -11.85
C HIS A 109 2.18 -16.13 -11.38
N ASP A 110 1.80 -14.97 -10.85
CA ASP A 110 2.72 -13.94 -10.37
C ASP A 110 3.56 -14.44 -9.21
N SER A 111 4.82 -14.04 -9.21
CA SER A 111 5.65 -14.13 -8.02
C SER A 111 5.15 -13.17 -6.95
N TRP A 112 5.34 -13.58 -5.70
CA TRP A 112 4.96 -12.84 -4.52
C TRP A 112 5.71 -11.52 -4.48
N ARG A 113 4.95 -10.41 -4.42
CA ARG A 113 5.46 -9.07 -4.21
C ARG A 113 5.11 -8.55 -2.83
N VAL A 114 6.01 -7.74 -2.29
CA VAL A 114 5.81 -7.06 -1.01
C VAL A 114 6.11 -5.57 -1.17
N ARG A 115 5.46 -4.76 -0.35
CA ARG A 115 5.84 -3.38 -0.06
C ARG A 115 6.24 -3.29 1.39
N VAL A 116 7.33 -2.61 1.68
CA VAL A 116 7.88 -2.49 3.02
C VAL A 116 8.33 -1.06 3.28
N LEU A 117 8.15 -0.58 4.51
CA LEU A 117 8.77 0.61 5.06
C LEU A 117 9.24 0.29 6.47
N GLY A 118 10.50 0.55 6.77
CA GLY A 118 11.10 0.25 8.06
C GLY A 118 12.35 1.08 8.34
N LYS A 119 12.97 0.84 9.50
CA LYS A 119 14.24 1.45 9.86
C LYS A 119 15.39 0.70 9.20
N VAL A 120 16.25 1.42 8.49
CA VAL A 120 17.44 0.89 7.81
C VAL A 120 18.48 0.49 8.85
N VAL A 121 18.89 -0.78 8.84
CA VAL A 121 19.88 -1.34 9.79
C VAL A 121 21.20 -1.73 9.13
N ALA A 122 21.20 -1.88 7.81
CA ALA A 122 22.39 -2.14 7.01
C ALA A 122 22.19 -1.57 5.62
N SER A 123 23.25 -1.06 5.00
CA SER A 123 23.20 -0.45 3.67
C SER A 123 24.50 -0.72 2.91
N SER A 124 24.38 -0.89 1.60
CA SER A 124 25.46 -1.04 0.64
C SER A 124 25.02 -0.47 -0.71
N ALA A 125 25.96 -0.27 -1.64
CA ALA A 125 25.64 0.33 -2.95
C ALA A 125 24.55 -0.41 -3.76
N MET A 126 24.29 -1.68 -3.48
CA MET A 126 23.32 -2.52 -4.20
C MET A 126 22.20 -3.08 -3.32
N SER A 127 22.22 -2.83 -2.01
CA SER A 127 21.21 -3.39 -1.11
C SER A 127 21.08 -2.60 0.18
N PHE A 128 19.91 -2.65 0.79
CA PHE A 128 19.72 -2.16 2.14
C PHE A 128 18.74 -3.08 2.88
N THR A 129 18.92 -3.18 4.20
CA THR A 129 18.09 -4.01 5.06
C THR A 129 17.28 -3.11 5.97
N VAL A 130 15.97 -3.36 6.01
CA VAL A 130 15.03 -2.65 6.87
C VAL A 130 14.48 -3.59 7.92
N THR A 131 14.26 -3.06 9.12
CA THR A 131 13.55 -3.74 10.21
C THR A 131 12.37 -2.90 10.67
N GLY A 132 11.32 -3.57 11.12
CA GLY A 132 10.13 -2.89 11.61
C GLY A 132 9.23 -3.80 12.42
N GLN A 133 8.06 -3.28 12.76
CA GLN A 133 7.00 -4.01 13.43
C GLN A 133 5.71 -3.88 12.62
N THR A 134 4.91 -4.94 12.60
CA THR A 134 3.57 -4.92 12.01
C THR A 134 2.56 -5.49 12.99
N PHE A 135 1.29 -5.18 12.78
CA PHE A 135 0.19 -5.83 13.48
C PHE A 135 -0.06 -7.24 12.95
N LEU A 136 -0.13 -8.20 13.86
CA LEU A 136 -0.73 -9.51 13.66
C LEU A 136 -1.91 -9.71 14.63
N VAL A 137 -2.73 -10.73 14.38
CA VAL A 137 -3.82 -11.16 15.30
C VAL A 137 -3.32 -11.43 16.73
N THR A 138 -2.08 -11.91 16.83
CA THR A 138 -1.40 -12.26 18.09
C THR A 138 -0.71 -11.08 18.77
N GLY A 139 -0.73 -9.89 18.17
CA GLY A 139 -0.04 -8.68 18.66
C GLY A 139 0.96 -8.13 17.65
N ALA A 140 1.78 -7.17 18.08
CA ALA A 140 2.85 -6.63 17.25
C ALA A 140 3.95 -7.68 17.04
N SER A 141 4.43 -7.81 15.80
CA SER A 141 5.50 -8.74 15.43
C SER A 141 6.53 -8.07 14.55
N LYS A 142 7.79 -8.49 14.68
CA LYS A 142 8.91 -7.92 13.93
C LYS A 142 8.98 -8.47 12.51
N PHE A 143 9.49 -7.66 11.61
CA PHE A 143 9.90 -8.10 10.28
C PHE A 143 11.30 -7.58 9.95
N THR A 144 11.99 -8.33 9.10
CA THR A 144 13.28 -7.95 8.51
C THR A 144 13.21 -8.22 7.02
N VAL A 145 13.52 -7.22 6.21
CA VAL A 145 13.53 -7.33 4.74
C VAL A 145 14.83 -6.77 4.21
N LYS A 146 15.56 -7.57 3.42
CA LYS A 146 16.71 -7.14 2.64
C LYS A 146 16.25 -6.84 1.22
N LEU A 147 16.33 -5.57 0.82
CA LEU A 147 16.06 -5.12 -0.53
C LEU A 147 17.37 -5.16 -1.33
N VAL A 148 17.37 -5.86 -2.45
CA VAL A 148 18.54 -6.06 -3.32
C VAL A 148 18.24 -5.53 -4.72
N SER A 149 19.22 -4.91 -5.34
CA SER A 149 19.15 -4.42 -6.73
C SER A 149 20.22 -5.11 -7.57
N THR A 150 19.95 -5.28 -8.87
CA THR A 150 20.93 -5.77 -9.85
C THR A 150 21.93 -4.70 -10.27
N SER A 151 21.63 -3.43 -10.00
CA SER A 151 22.48 -2.26 -10.23
C SER A 151 22.62 -1.42 -8.96
N SER A 152 23.55 -0.46 -8.96
CA SER A 152 23.67 0.46 -7.81
C SER A 152 22.37 1.23 -7.58
N ILE A 153 21.94 1.29 -6.32
CA ILE A 153 20.74 2.01 -5.89
C ILE A 153 21.11 3.50 -5.79
N PRO A 154 20.51 4.38 -6.61
CA PRO A 154 20.74 5.82 -6.51
C PRO A 154 20.28 6.31 -5.13
N ASN A 155 21.13 7.09 -4.45
CA ASN A 155 20.85 7.62 -3.11
C ASN A 155 20.39 6.53 -2.14
N VAL A 156 21.16 5.44 -2.05
CA VAL A 156 20.82 4.34 -1.16
C VAL A 156 20.61 4.85 0.27
N PRO A 157 19.50 4.49 0.95
CA PRO A 157 19.22 4.95 2.30
C PRO A 157 20.35 4.63 3.28
N THR A 158 20.63 5.56 4.19
CA THR A 158 21.68 5.38 5.19
C THR A 158 21.15 4.66 6.43
N THR A 159 22.05 4.00 7.17
CA THR A 159 21.68 3.30 8.40
C THR A 159 21.12 4.29 9.42
N GLY A 160 19.95 3.98 9.98
CA GLY A 160 19.24 4.82 10.93
C GLY A 160 18.02 5.54 10.34
N GLU A 161 17.98 5.74 9.03
CA GLU A 161 16.85 6.34 8.31
C GLU A 161 15.65 5.39 8.26
N PHE A 162 14.46 5.95 7.97
CA PHE A 162 13.29 5.16 7.59
C PHE A 162 13.22 5.12 6.07
N ALA A 163 13.24 3.92 5.51
CA ALA A 163 13.15 3.70 4.08
C ALA A 163 12.56 2.33 3.78
N GLY A 164 12.38 2.05 2.50
CA GLY A 164 11.64 0.89 2.05
C GLY A 164 11.51 0.85 0.55
N GLY A 165 10.50 0.12 0.10
CA GLY A 165 10.27 -0.06 -1.32
C GLY A 165 9.25 -1.14 -1.61
N SER A 166 9.00 -1.35 -2.90
CA SER A 166 8.28 -2.51 -3.38
C SER A 166 9.17 -3.41 -4.24
N GLY A 167 8.84 -4.69 -4.29
CA GLY A 167 9.59 -5.63 -5.10
C GLY A 167 9.11 -7.07 -5.03
N VAL A 168 9.76 -7.95 -5.78
CA VAL A 168 9.47 -9.39 -5.85
C VAL A 168 10.30 -10.13 -4.81
N VAL A 169 9.68 -11.01 -4.02
CA VAL A 169 10.38 -11.86 -3.06
C VAL A 169 11.19 -12.92 -3.81
N GLU A 170 12.51 -12.89 -3.66
CA GLU A 170 13.43 -13.85 -4.27
C GLU A 170 13.61 -15.08 -3.37
N SER A 171 13.72 -14.87 -2.07
CA SER A 171 13.89 -15.98 -1.12
C SER A 171 13.41 -15.62 0.29
N ILE A 172 13.18 -16.67 1.09
CA ILE A 172 12.73 -16.59 2.48
C ILE A 172 13.79 -17.28 3.34
N SER A 173 14.46 -16.52 4.20
CA SER A 173 15.37 -17.07 5.22
C SER A 173 14.60 -17.28 6.52
N LYS A 174 14.79 -18.45 7.15
CA LYS A 174 14.20 -18.77 8.46
C LYS A 174 15.19 -18.62 9.62
N SER A 175 16.49 -18.62 9.34
CA SER A 175 17.55 -18.52 10.34
C SER A 175 18.76 -17.75 9.79
N PRO A 176 18.90 -16.44 10.10
CA PRO A 176 17.92 -15.60 10.80
C PRO A 176 16.66 -15.35 9.94
N PRO A 177 15.51 -15.03 10.55
CA PRO A 177 14.26 -14.80 9.82
C PRO A 177 14.29 -13.46 9.05
N PHE A 178 14.31 -13.51 7.72
CA PHE A 178 14.17 -12.32 6.86
C PHE A 178 13.73 -12.69 5.44
N LEU A 179 13.18 -11.71 4.71
CA LEU A 179 12.89 -11.82 3.28
C LEU A 179 14.00 -11.17 2.45
N VAL A 180 14.36 -11.78 1.33
CA VAL A 180 15.16 -11.13 0.28
C VAL A 180 14.21 -10.71 -0.84
N VAL A 181 14.22 -9.43 -1.17
CA VAL A 181 13.31 -8.81 -2.12
C VAL A 181 14.11 -8.10 -3.19
N ARG A 182 13.88 -8.43 -4.46
CA ARG A 182 14.41 -7.65 -5.57
C ARG A 182 13.67 -6.34 -5.66
N LEU A 183 14.38 -5.26 -5.37
CA LEU A 183 13.87 -3.89 -5.38
C LEU A 183 13.38 -3.51 -6.78
N GLU A 184 12.12 -3.10 -6.87
CA GLU A 184 11.51 -2.53 -8.08
C GLU A 184 11.27 -1.02 -7.92
N THR A 185 10.89 -0.57 -6.72
CA THR A 185 10.75 0.87 -6.41
C THR A 185 11.34 1.19 -5.05
N LEU A 186 12.07 2.31 -4.94
CA LEU A 186 12.67 2.82 -3.70
C LEU A 186 11.76 3.89 -3.08
N HIS A 187 11.56 3.80 -1.76
CA HIS A 187 10.75 4.74 -0.98
C HIS A 187 11.58 5.19 0.22
N VAL A 188 11.78 6.49 0.40
CA VAL A 188 12.53 7.06 1.53
C VAL A 188 11.56 7.88 2.38
N ALA A 189 11.36 7.53 3.64
CA ALA A 189 10.49 8.31 4.50
C ALA A 189 11.12 9.68 4.77
N VAL A 190 10.30 10.73 4.69
CA VAL A 190 10.69 12.01 5.24
C VAL A 190 10.68 11.87 6.75
N ALA A 191 11.82 12.09 7.41
CA ALA A 191 11.86 12.18 8.86
C ALA A 191 10.88 13.29 9.27
N THR A 192 9.90 12.97 10.11
CA THR A 192 9.19 14.02 10.83
C THR A 192 10.27 14.77 11.59
N GLN A 193 10.56 16.01 11.19
CA GLN A 193 11.20 16.93 12.12
C GLN A 193 10.32 16.86 13.36
N ALA A 194 10.90 16.44 14.49
CA ALA A 194 10.22 16.62 15.76
C ALA A 194 9.79 18.09 15.75
N PRO A 195 8.51 18.43 15.99
CA PRO A 195 8.16 19.82 16.14
C PRO A 195 9.16 20.36 17.14
N THR A 196 9.98 21.32 16.71
CA THR A 196 10.82 22.09 17.62
C THR A 196 9.87 22.48 18.72
N SER A 197 10.12 21.94 19.92
CA SER A 197 9.35 22.27 21.10
C SER A 197 9.72 23.71 21.47
N GLU A 198 9.37 24.67 20.62
CA GLU A 198 9.01 25.96 21.12
C GLU A 198 7.71 25.73 21.90
N PRO A 199 7.69 26.02 23.20
CA PRO A 199 6.45 25.94 23.94
C PRO A 199 5.46 26.83 23.20
N ALA A 200 4.38 26.24 22.69
CA ALA A 200 3.25 27.03 22.23
C ALA A 200 2.94 28.01 23.35
N GLN A 201 3.24 29.30 23.16
CA GLN A 201 2.83 30.32 24.10
C GLN A 201 1.32 30.24 24.09
N ALA A 202 0.77 29.64 25.14
CA ALA A 202 -0.65 29.67 25.38
C ALA A 202 -1.07 31.14 25.28
N PRO A 203 -2.04 31.49 24.42
CA PRO A 203 -2.50 32.86 24.32
C PRO A 203 -2.80 33.37 25.72
N SER A 204 -2.08 34.42 26.14
CA SER A 204 -2.18 34.97 27.49
C SER A 204 -3.65 35.26 27.78
N SER A 205 -4.12 34.94 29.00
CA SER A 205 -5.53 35.10 29.39
C SER A 205 -6.11 36.49 29.07
N SER A 206 -5.26 37.53 29.01
CA SER A 206 -5.61 38.88 28.57
C SER A 206 -6.15 38.97 27.14
N ALA A 207 -5.65 38.16 26.20
CA ALA A 207 -6.12 38.13 24.80
C ALA A 207 -7.51 37.51 24.67
N TRP A 208 -7.81 36.48 25.48
CA TRP A 208 -9.16 35.91 25.57
C TRP A 208 -10.13 36.88 26.26
N MET A 209 -9.70 37.57 27.32
CA MET A 209 -10.55 38.53 28.03
C MET A 209 -10.92 39.73 27.16
N ALA A 210 -10.00 40.26 26.35
CA ALA A 210 -10.28 41.35 25.41
C ALA A 210 -11.29 40.93 24.32
N ALA A 211 -11.18 39.71 23.79
CA ALA A 211 -12.11 39.18 22.80
C ALA A 211 -13.53 38.95 23.37
N PHE A 212 -13.64 38.54 24.64
CA PHE A 212 -14.93 38.38 25.31
C PHE A 212 -15.60 39.72 25.68
N GLN A 213 -14.82 40.81 25.78
CA GLN A 213 -15.32 42.15 26.09
C GLN A 213 -15.67 42.98 24.84
N GLY A 214 -15.42 42.45 23.64
CA GLY A 214 -15.81 43.10 22.37
C GLY A 214 -14.88 44.24 21.93
N ASP A 215 -13.73 44.40 22.56
CA ASP A 215 -12.77 45.45 22.22
C ASP A 215 -11.97 45.07 20.96
N THR A 216 -12.23 45.77 19.86
CA THR A 216 -11.59 45.56 18.54
C THR A 216 -10.40 46.49 18.29
N SER A 217 -9.82 47.09 19.33
CA SER A 217 -8.61 47.91 19.19
C SER A 217 -7.35 47.06 19.34
N VAL A 218 -6.81 46.60 18.21
CA VAL A 218 -5.43 46.10 18.14
C VAL A 218 -4.47 47.28 18.35
N PRO A 219 -3.55 47.26 19.33
CA PRO A 219 -2.52 48.29 19.43
C PRO A 219 -1.59 48.19 18.22
N THR A 220 -1.53 49.27 17.44
CA THR A 220 -0.54 49.45 16.38
C THR A 220 0.74 49.98 17.01
N GLY A 221 1.82 49.21 16.96
CA GLY A 221 3.17 49.66 17.34
C GLY A 221 4.12 48.47 17.40
N GLY A 222 5.22 48.41 16.66
CA GLY A 222 5.76 49.33 15.66
C GLY A 222 6.67 48.58 14.70
N GLU A 223 7.04 49.25 13.62
CA GLU A 223 8.03 48.79 12.65
C GLU A 223 9.36 48.45 13.32
N THR A 224 9.78 47.19 13.21
CA THR A 224 11.20 46.84 13.15
C THR A 224 11.38 45.61 12.29
N ALA A 225 12.18 45.80 11.24
CA ALA A 225 12.84 44.80 10.42
C ALA A 225 11.95 43.74 9.76
N SER A 226 11.82 43.90 8.44
CA SER A 226 11.78 42.79 7.50
C SER A 226 12.94 41.82 7.76
N ALA A 227 12.77 40.95 8.75
CA ALA A 227 13.38 39.64 8.72
C ALA A 227 12.55 38.87 7.71
N GLU A 228 13.16 38.52 6.58
CA GLU A 228 12.77 37.36 5.81
C GLU A 228 12.47 36.26 6.83
N GLN A 229 11.18 36.00 7.07
CA GLN A 229 10.76 34.81 7.79
C GLN A 229 11.36 33.68 6.97
N GLY A 230 12.44 33.11 7.52
CA GLY A 230 13.17 32.03 6.92
C GLY A 230 12.15 31.03 6.43
N ALA A 231 12.31 30.61 5.18
CA ALA A 231 11.62 29.44 4.67
C ALA A 231 11.80 28.35 5.72
N ASP A 232 10.74 28.14 6.52
CA ASP A 232 10.61 26.98 7.38
C ASP A 232 11.03 25.80 6.53
N ASP A 233 11.88 24.95 7.11
CA ASP A 233 12.64 23.87 6.47
C ASP A 233 11.71 22.76 5.97
N VAL A 234 10.81 23.12 5.05
CA VAL A 234 9.73 22.31 4.52
C VAL A 234 10.36 21.36 3.52
N VAL A 235 10.54 20.10 3.94
CA VAL A 235 11.07 19.05 3.07
C VAL A 235 10.31 19.02 1.75
N GLN A 236 11.05 19.20 0.66
CA GLN A 236 10.50 19.17 -0.69
C GLN A 236 9.98 17.76 -1.00
N LEU A 237 8.73 17.69 -1.49
CA LEU A 237 8.15 16.43 -1.96
C LEU A 237 8.83 16.00 -3.27
N THR A 238 9.22 14.75 -3.32
CA THR A 238 9.86 14.11 -4.47
C THR A 238 9.20 12.76 -4.75
N PRO A 239 9.36 12.21 -5.97
CA PRO A 239 8.92 10.84 -6.30
C PRO A 239 9.54 9.73 -5.44
N VAL A 240 10.61 10.03 -4.68
CA VAL A 240 11.31 9.06 -3.83
C VAL A 240 10.75 9.09 -2.41
N ASN A 241 10.26 10.25 -1.93
CA ASN A 241 9.78 10.42 -0.57
C ASN A 241 8.25 10.53 -0.44
N SER A 242 7.55 10.40 -1.56
CA SER A 242 6.11 10.40 -1.62
C SER A 242 5.61 9.50 -2.75
N TYR A 243 4.42 8.95 -2.60
CA TYR A 243 3.78 8.12 -3.62
C TYR A 243 2.26 8.18 -3.49
N CYS A 244 1.59 7.86 -4.59
CA CYS A 244 0.17 7.55 -4.64
C CYS A 244 0.04 6.40 -5.64
N GLU A 245 -0.28 5.21 -5.14
CA GLU A 245 -0.26 3.97 -5.90
C GLU A 245 -1.56 3.19 -5.68
N THR A 246 -1.95 2.44 -6.68
CA THR A 246 -2.99 1.43 -6.56
C THR A 246 -2.49 0.08 -7.01
N THR A 247 -3.10 -0.97 -6.48
CA THR A 247 -3.11 -2.27 -7.15
C THR A 247 -4.56 -2.74 -7.20
N PHE A 248 -5.09 -2.96 -8.40
CA PHE A 248 -6.48 -3.33 -8.58
C PHE A 248 -6.70 -4.08 -9.90
N ARG A 249 -7.88 -4.70 -10.07
CA ARG A 249 -8.24 -5.37 -11.32
C ARG A 249 -9.06 -4.44 -12.20
N PHE A 250 -8.54 -4.20 -13.39
CA PHE A 250 -9.11 -3.27 -14.34
C PHE A 250 -9.47 -3.98 -15.64
N PRO A 251 -10.68 -3.76 -16.19
CA PRO A 251 -11.02 -4.22 -17.53
C PRO A 251 -10.26 -3.39 -18.56
N LEU A 252 -9.75 -4.03 -19.60
CA LEU A 252 -8.97 -3.41 -20.67
C LEU A 252 -9.82 -3.38 -21.94
N PHE A 253 -9.99 -2.22 -22.56
CA PHE A 253 -10.88 -2.07 -23.72
C PHE A 253 -10.14 -1.88 -25.04
N GLY A 254 -8.98 -1.26 -24.98
CA GLY A 254 -8.14 -0.99 -26.14
C GLY A 254 -6.72 -0.74 -25.70
N SER A 255 -5.79 -0.97 -26.60
CA SER A 255 -4.38 -0.74 -26.34
C SER A 255 -3.69 -0.25 -27.61
N GLU A 256 -2.77 0.70 -27.45
CA GLU A 256 -1.97 1.26 -28.53
C GLU A 256 -0.51 1.32 -28.10
N ARG A 257 0.42 1.15 -29.06
CA ARG A 257 1.84 1.41 -28.81
C ARG A 257 2.08 2.91 -28.95
N LEU A 258 2.71 3.49 -27.94
CA LEU A 258 3.23 4.85 -27.98
C LEU A 258 4.72 4.82 -28.37
N VAL A 259 5.28 6.01 -28.55
CA VAL A 259 6.72 6.19 -28.75
C VAL A 259 7.52 5.78 -27.51
N GLN A 260 8.82 5.52 -27.68
CA GLN A 260 9.78 5.27 -26.59
C GLN A 260 9.48 4.02 -25.72
N GLY A 261 8.82 3.00 -26.29
CA GLY A 261 8.57 1.73 -25.58
C GLY A 261 7.44 1.78 -24.56
N TRP A 262 6.66 2.87 -24.55
CA TRP A 262 5.41 2.95 -23.80
C TRP A 262 4.26 2.34 -24.59
N SER A 263 3.31 1.75 -23.88
CA SER A 263 2.01 1.32 -24.40
C SER A 263 0.92 2.03 -23.61
N ARG A 264 -0.13 2.48 -24.28
CA ARG A 264 -1.30 3.06 -23.62
C ARG A 264 -2.43 2.06 -23.65
N VAL A 265 -3.00 1.77 -22.47
CA VAL A 265 -4.10 0.83 -22.31
C VAL A 265 -5.30 1.58 -21.76
N GLN A 266 -6.42 1.51 -22.47
CA GLN A 266 -7.67 2.12 -22.05
C GLN A 266 -8.39 1.23 -21.03
N SER A 267 -8.86 1.84 -19.95
CA SER A 267 -9.60 1.17 -18.89
C SER A 267 -10.77 2.00 -18.37
N LYS A 268 -11.54 1.39 -17.46
CA LYS A 268 -12.71 1.96 -16.82
C LYS A 268 -12.75 1.54 -15.36
N THR A 269 -13.13 2.47 -14.49
CA THR A 269 -13.44 2.19 -13.09
C THR A 269 -14.77 2.81 -12.70
N LEU A 270 -15.33 2.34 -11.58
CA LEU A 270 -16.55 2.86 -10.97
C LEU A 270 -16.20 3.35 -9.58
N THR A 271 -16.51 4.61 -9.29
CA THR A 271 -16.38 5.19 -7.95
C THR A 271 -17.62 4.90 -7.10
N THR A 272 -17.50 5.08 -5.79
CA THR A 272 -18.57 4.73 -4.83
C THR A 272 -19.83 5.59 -4.96
N ASP A 273 -19.73 6.75 -5.59
CA ASP A 273 -20.85 7.61 -5.98
C ASP A 273 -21.59 7.11 -7.24
N GLY A 274 -21.17 5.97 -7.81
CA GLY A 274 -21.75 5.40 -9.03
C GLY A 274 -21.22 6.02 -10.33
N CYS A 275 -20.26 6.94 -10.27
CA CYS A 275 -19.69 7.56 -11.47
C CYS A 275 -18.70 6.62 -12.17
N SER A 276 -18.81 6.56 -13.50
CA SER A 276 -17.95 5.76 -14.35
C SER A 276 -16.84 6.63 -14.93
N HIS A 277 -15.59 6.25 -14.69
CA HIS A 277 -14.42 6.97 -15.20
C HIS A 277 -13.68 6.13 -16.24
N LEU A 278 -13.58 6.64 -17.47
CA LEU A 278 -12.67 6.12 -18.48
C LEU A 278 -11.31 6.78 -18.30
N PHE A 279 -10.25 5.98 -18.38
CA PHE A 279 -8.90 6.48 -18.20
C PHE A 279 -7.89 5.65 -18.99
N TYR A 280 -6.66 6.15 -19.04
CA TYR A 280 -5.55 5.48 -19.70
C TYR A 280 -4.47 5.10 -18.68
N VAL A 281 -3.96 3.88 -18.83
CA VAL A 281 -2.77 3.39 -18.13
C VAL A 281 -1.63 3.38 -19.12
N ASN A 282 -0.59 4.17 -18.86
CA ASN A 282 0.66 4.10 -19.61
C ASN A 282 1.53 2.99 -19.01
N VAL A 283 1.91 2.00 -19.80
CA VAL A 283 2.71 0.85 -19.36
C VAL A 283 4.01 0.79 -20.13
N MET A 284 5.14 0.85 -19.42
CA MET A 284 6.45 0.78 -20.04
C MET A 284 6.89 -0.66 -20.28
N GLY A 285 7.40 -0.93 -21.48
CA GLY A 285 8.13 -2.17 -21.80
C GLY A 285 7.25 -3.39 -22.05
N LEU A 286 5.95 -3.23 -22.33
CA LEU A 286 5.12 -4.37 -22.71
C LEU A 286 5.61 -5.01 -24.00
N ASP A 287 5.98 -6.28 -23.93
CA ASP A 287 6.44 -7.05 -25.09
C ASP A 287 5.30 -7.24 -26.11
N GLN A 288 4.09 -7.52 -25.60
CA GLN A 288 2.86 -7.63 -26.38
C GLN A 288 1.74 -6.78 -25.76
N LEU A 289 0.90 -6.21 -26.62
CA LEU A 289 -0.26 -5.46 -26.17
C LEU A 289 -1.31 -6.43 -25.59
N PRO A 290 -1.95 -6.08 -24.47
CA PRO A 290 -2.97 -6.93 -23.88
C PRO A 290 -4.19 -7.01 -24.81
N PRO A 291 -4.80 -8.21 -24.97
CA PRO A 291 -6.01 -8.37 -25.77
C PRO A 291 -7.15 -7.48 -25.27
N ALA A 292 -7.97 -6.98 -26.18
CA ALA A 292 -9.18 -6.25 -25.83
C ALA A 292 -10.12 -7.12 -24.98
N HIS A 293 -10.89 -6.48 -24.09
CA HIS A 293 -11.83 -7.08 -23.15
C HIS A 293 -11.21 -8.00 -22.08
N SER A 294 -9.89 -8.13 -22.05
CA SER A 294 -9.18 -8.81 -20.97
C SER A 294 -9.28 -8.01 -19.66
N ILE A 295 -8.98 -8.67 -18.55
CA ILE A 295 -8.87 -8.02 -17.24
C ILE A 295 -7.42 -8.19 -16.79
N ALA A 296 -6.82 -7.13 -16.26
CA ALA A 296 -5.49 -7.19 -15.66
C ALA A 296 -5.52 -6.75 -14.20
N THR A 297 -4.75 -7.41 -13.36
CA THR A 297 -4.28 -6.81 -12.12
C THR A 297 -3.20 -5.81 -12.49
N ILE A 298 -3.38 -4.54 -12.16
CA ILE A 298 -2.43 -3.47 -12.44
C ILE A 298 -2.00 -2.85 -11.12
N THR A 299 -0.69 -2.79 -10.91
CA THR A 299 -0.04 -1.98 -9.89
C THR A 299 0.49 -0.71 -10.54
N ALA A 300 -0.04 0.46 -10.19
CA ALA A 300 0.30 1.71 -10.91
C ALA A 300 0.37 2.92 -9.97
N ALA A 301 1.27 3.85 -10.31
CA ALA A 301 1.20 5.20 -9.80
C ALA A 301 -0.07 5.88 -10.33
N VAL A 302 -0.73 6.69 -9.48
CA VAL A 302 -2.02 7.31 -9.78
C VAL A 302 -1.93 8.81 -9.52
N ALA A 303 -2.37 9.59 -10.50
CA ALA A 303 -2.60 11.03 -10.37
C ALA A 303 -3.97 11.42 -10.95
N LEU A 304 -4.39 12.64 -10.65
CA LEU A 304 -5.57 13.27 -11.25
C LEU A 304 -5.11 14.54 -11.97
N ASP A 305 -5.56 14.72 -13.20
CA ASP A 305 -5.37 15.95 -13.97
C ASP A 305 -6.74 16.44 -14.47
N GLY A 306 -7.22 17.53 -13.86
CA GLY A 306 -8.59 18.01 -14.02
C GLY A 306 -9.62 16.92 -13.68
N ARG A 307 -10.30 16.38 -14.70
CA ARG A 307 -11.30 15.30 -14.57
C ARG A 307 -10.79 13.92 -15.02
N GLN A 308 -9.53 13.80 -15.37
CA GLN A 308 -8.95 12.57 -15.89
C GLN A 308 -8.09 11.87 -14.84
N ILE A 309 -8.27 10.56 -14.73
CA ILE A 309 -7.36 9.71 -13.97
C ILE A 309 -6.16 9.42 -14.86
N LEU A 310 -4.97 9.67 -14.34
CA LEU A 310 -3.71 9.35 -15.00
C LEU A 310 -3.04 8.20 -14.24
N MET A 311 -2.61 7.17 -14.98
CA MET A 311 -1.89 6.05 -14.38
C MET A 311 -0.64 5.69 -15.18
N SER A 312 0.41 5.29 -14.47
CA SER A 312 1.57 4.64 -15.10
C SER A 312 2.06 3.42 -14.34
N SER A 313 2.51 2.43 -15.10
CA SER A 313 2.96 1.13 -14.62
C SER A 313 4.17 0.66 -15.44
N THR A 314 4.87 -0.34 -14.93
CA THR A 314 5.86 -1.11 -15.70
C THR A 314 5.26 -2.46 -16.13
N LYS A 315 5.90 -3.15 -17.08
CA LYS A 315 5.44 -4.48 -17.54
C LYS A 315 5.32 -5.51 -16.41
N ASN A 316 6.20 -5.43 -15.42
CA ASN A 316 6.21 -6.37 -14.28
C ASN A 316 5.04 -6.12 -13.31
N HIS A 317 4.33 -5.01 -13.46
CA HIS A 317 3.23 -4.59 -12.61
C HIS A 317 1.86 -4.74 -13.29
N VAL A 318 1.82 -5.37 -14.47
CA VAL A 318 0.60 -5.69 -15.20
C VAL A 318 0.50 -7.19 -15.39
N THR A 319 -0.51 -7.81 -14.79
CA THR A 319 -0.76 -9.25 -14.96
C THR A 319 -2.15 -9.50 -15.51
N LEU A 320 -2.20 -10.06 -16.72
CA LEU A 320 -3.44 -10.51 -17.34
C LEU A 320 -4.06 -11.67 -16.57
N ARG A 321 -5.38 -11.61 -16.41
CA ARG A 321 -6.16 -12.61 -15.71
C ARG A 321 -6.44 -13.81 -16.62
N PRO A 322 -6.27 -15.05 -16.14
CA PRO A 322 -6.46 -16.25 -16.94
C PRO A 322 -7.93 -16.41 -17.34
N GLY A 323 -8.16 -17.10 -18.46
CA GLY A 323 -9.48 -17.31 -19.07
C GLY A 323 -9.60 -16.65 -20.45
N ASN A 324 -10.72 -16.91 -21.13
CA ASN A 324 -11.01 -16.36 -22.45
C ASN A 324 -11.79 -15.04 -22.31
N PRO A 325 -11.25 -13.87 -22.76
CA PRO A 325 -11.98 -12.60 -22.71
C PRO A 325 -13.30 -12.55 -23.47
N LEU A 326 -13.49 -13.47 -24.43
CA LEU A 326 -14.71 -13.59 -25.23
C LEU A 326 -15.80 -14.43 -24.55
N ASP A 327 -15.46 -15.16 -23.48
CA ASP A 327 -16.44 -15.90 -22.69
C ASP A 327 -17.34 -14.90 -21.92
N PRO A 328 -18.68 -14.98 -22.08
CA PRO A 328 -19.61 -14.11 -21.35
C PRO A 328 -19.41 -14.10 -19.83
N GLU A 329 -18.97 -15.21 -19.24
CA GLU A 329 -18.78 -15.35 -17.79
C GLU A 329 -17.43 -14.80 -17.32
N TYR A 330 -16.46 -14.60 -18.22
CA TYR A 330 -15.09 -14.20 -17.87
C TYR A 330 -15.05 -12.95 -16.99
N LYS A 331 -15.82 -11.92 -17.35
CA LYS A 331 -15.85 -10.65 -16.61
C LYS A 331 -16.41 -10.84 -15.20
N ALA A 332 -17.52 -11.56 -15.07
CA ALA A 332 -18.12 -11.90 -13.78
C ALA A 332 -17.14 -12.70 -12.90
N MET A 333 -16.33 -13.56 -13.52
CA MET A 333 -15.36 -14.41 -12.84
C MET A 333 -14.02 -13.73 -12.53
N GLN A 334 -13.68 -12.58 -13.12
CA GLN A 334 -12.38 -11.91 -12.91
C GLN A 334 -12.44 -10.53 -12.25
N ILE A 335 -13.53 -9.77 -12.41
CA ILE A 335 -13.68 -8.44 -11.80
C ILE A 335 -13.73 -8.57 -10.27
N LEU A 336 -13.21 -7.57 -9.55
CA LEU A 336 -13.35 -7.43 -8.10
C LEU A 336 -14.62 -6.64 -7.79
N LYS A 337 -15.38 -7.09 -6.80
CA LYS A 337 -16.56 -6.38 -6.28
C LYS A 337 -16.19 -5.28 -5.29
N GLN A 338 -15.04 -5.39 -4.64
CA GLN A 338 -14.58 -4.36 -3.72
C GLN A 338 -14.31 -3.03 -4.44
N PRO A 339 -14.52 -1.89 -3.75
CA PRO A 339 -14.13 -0.60 -4.28
C PRO A 339 -12.64 -0.56 -4.61
N TRP A 340 -12.30 0.19 -5.66
CA TRP A 340 -10.93 0.55 -5.96
C TRP A 340 -10.30 1.32 -4.80
N ARG A 341 -9.06 0.97 -4.43
CA ARG A 341 -8.33 1.57 -3.30
C ARG A 341 -6.99 2.13 -3.75
N ILE A 342 -6.55 3.16 -3.05
CA ILE A 342 -5.23 3.77 -3.21
C ILE A 342 -4.45 3.69 -1.90
N ARG A 343 -3.12 3.67 -2.03
CA ARG A 343 -2.15 3.81 -0.95
C ARG A 343 -1.33 5.05 -1.26
N ALA A 344 -1.15 5.92 -0.29
CA ALA A 344 -0.34 7.12 -0.47
C ALA A 344 0.58 7.37 0.73
N ALA A 345 1.73 7.96 0.45
CA ALA A 345 2.60 8.59 1.43
C ALA A 345 3.05 9.96 0.90
N GLY A 346 3.29 10.88 1.81
CA GLY A 346 3.61 12.26 1.48
C GLY A 346 3.45 13.16 2.69
N ARG A 347 3.30 14.46 2.45
CA ARG A 347 3.18 15.46 3.49
C ARG A 347 1.72 15.71 3.83
N VAL A 348 1.37 15.63 5.10
CA VAL A 348 0.05 16.08 5.57
C VAL A 348 0.01 17.60 5.46
N VAL A 349 -0.93 18.13 4.68
CA VAL A 349 -1.12 19.57 4.45
C VAL A 349 -2.37 20.11 5.13
N VAL A 350 -3.31 19.22 5.48
CA VAL A 350 -4.49 19.55 6.28
C VAL A 350 -4.71 18.40 7.26
N SER A 351 -4.99 18.72 8.52
CA SER A 351 -5.37 17.74 9.54
C SER A 351 -6.53 18.32 10.36
N LEU A 352 -7.68 17.67 10.29
CA LEU A 352 -8.91 18.00 10.99
C LEU A 352 -9.40 16.74 11.73
N GLU A 353 -10.34 16.90 12.66
CA GLU A 353 -10.87 15.77 13.44
C GLU A 353 -11.53 14.69 12.57
N THR A 354 -12.15 15.09 11.47
CA THR A 354 -12.93 14.23 10.58
C THR A 354 -12.18 13.84 9.31
N GLU A 355 -11.03 14.46 9.02
CA GLU A 355 -10.29 14.23 7.79
C GLU A 355 -8.86 14.75 7.84
N TRP A 356 -8.04 14.25 6.93
CA TRP A 356 -6.73 14.81 6.67
C TRP A 356 -6.41 14.75 5.18
N VAL A 357 -5.64 15.72 4.69
CA VAL A 357 -5.23 15.81 3.28
C VAL A 357 -3.73 15.61 3.21
N MET A 358 -3.32 14.70 2.33
CA MET A 358 -1.91 14.41 2.03
C MET A 358 -1.56 14.93 0.65
N ALA A 359 -0.49 15.70 0.55
CA ALA A 359 0.15 16.04 -0.70
C ALA A 359 1.25 15.03 -1.02
N ALA A 360 1.29 14.53 -2.25
CA ALA A 360 2.32 13.65 -2.77
C ALA A 360 2.72 14.08 -4.19
N VAL A 361 3.90 13.67 -4.61
CA VAL A 361 4.43 13.90 -5.95
C VAL A 361 4.71 12.54 -6.59
N VAL A 362 4.11 12.27 -7.75
CA VAL A 362 4.20 10.97 -8.42
C VAL A 362 4.65 11.10 -9.86
N PRO A 363 5.49 10.19 -10.36
CA PRO A 363 5.83 10.12 -11.77
C PRO A 363 4.70 9.43 -12.53
N ILE A 364 4.17 10.08 -13.57
CA ILE A 364 3.27 9.48 -14.54
C ILE A 364 3.88 9.57 -15.94
N GLY A 365 4.29 8.42 -16.49
CA GLY A 365 5.03 8.39 -17.74
C GLY A 365 6.36 9.14 -17.60
N ASN A 366 6.55 10.19 -18.40
CA ASN A 366 7.75 11.04 -18.37
C ASN A 366 7.54 12.36 -17.60
N ALA A 367 6.37 12.55 -16.97
CA ALA A 367 6.02 13.78 -16.25
C ALA A 367 5.87 13.52 -14.74
N ILE A 368 6.06 14.58 -13.96
CA ILE A 368 5.85 14.56 -12.50
C ILE A 368 4.56 15.31 -12.20
N HIS A 369 3.68 14.69 -11.42
CA HIS A 369 2.37 15.24 -11.06
C HIS A 369 2.26 15.39 -9.55
N SER A 370 1.64 16.48 -9.10
CA SER A 370 1.24 16.65 -7.71
C SER A 370 -0.15 16.06 -7.48
N VAL A 371 -0.33 15.37 -6.36
CA VAL A 371 -1.58 14.70 -5.98
C VAL A 371 -1.94 15.12 -4.57
N ALA A 372 -3.21 15.48 -4.36
CA ALA A 372 -3.78 15.68 -3.04
C ALA A 372 -4.79 14.56 -2.76
N VAL A 373 -4.57 13.80 -1.67
CA VAL A 373 -5.45 12.72 -1.25
C VAL A 373 -6.11 13.10 0.06
N ARG A 374 -7.44 13.21 0.04
CA ARG A 374 -8.25 13.44 1.24
C ARG A 374 -8.67 12.10 1.84
N PHE A 375 -8.28 11.87 3.08
CA PHE A 375 -8.64 10.71 3.87
C PHE A 375 -9.67 11.11 4.92
N MET A 376 -10.82 10.44 4.92
CA MET A 376 -11.84 10.63 5.94
C MET A 376 -11.47 9.80 7.17
N VAL A 377 -11.48 10.42 8.35
CA VAL A 377 -11.35 9.72 9.63
C VAL A 377 -12.71 9.11 9.97
N PRO A 378 -12.82 7.79 10.14
CA PRO A 378 -14.09 7.18 10.52
C PRO A 378 -14.57 7.73 11.86
N SER A 379 -15.84 8.15 11.94
CA SER A 379 -16.47 8.69 13.16
C SER A 379 -16.80 7.62 14.22
N TYR A 380 -16.54 6.33 13.93
CA TYR A 380 -16.91 5.22 14.81
C TYR A 380 -15.83 4.90 15.87
N ARG A 381 -16.19 5.13 17.14
CA ARG A 381 -15.42 4.72 18.33
C ARG A 381 -15.26 3.20 18.51
N GLU A 382 -16.00 2.37 17.78
CA GLU A 382 -16.05 0.91 18.01
C GLU A 382 -15.13 0.07 17.12
N GLY A 383 -14.45 0.66 16.12
CA GLY A 383 -13.58 -0.09 15.20
C GLY A 383 -12.09 -0.10 15.60
N TRP A 384 -11.64 0.92 16.33
CA TRP A 384 -10.23 1.02 16.77
C TRP A 384 -9.92 0.15 17.98
N THR A 385 -10.92 -0.27 18.75
CA THR A 385 -10.75 -1.19 19.89
C THR A 385 -10.23 -2.56 19.47
N ALA A 386 -10.39 -2.97 18.21
CA ALA A 386 -9.85 -4.25 17.72
C ALA A 386 -8.32 -4.24 17.46
N LEU A 387 -7.70 -3.06 17.30
CA LEU A 387 -6.26 -2.92 17.02
C LEU A 387 -5.50 -2.07 18.06
N GLY A 388 -6.19 -1.19 18.79
CA GLY A 388 -5.60 -0.25 19.76
C GLY A 388 -5.88 -0.55 21.24
N GLN A 389 -6.59 -1.63 21.56
CA GLN A 389 -6.67 -2.20 22.92
C GLN A 389 -6.11 -3.63 22.95
N LEU A 390 -4.87 -3.78 22.48
CA LEU A 390 -4.05 -4.99 22.63
C LEU A 390 -2.87 -4.72 23.53
#